data_AF-A0A1J5C3Y0-F1
#
_entry.id   AF-A0A1J5C3Y0-F1
#
_cell.length_a   1.000
_cell.length_b   1.000
_cell.length_c   1.000
_cell.angle_alpha   90.00
_cell.angle_beta   90.00
_cell.angle_gamma   90.00
#
_symmetry.space_group_name_H-M   'P 1'
#
loop_
_entity.id
_entity.type
_entity.pdbx_description
1 polymer ?
#
loop_
_entity_poly.entity_id
_entity_poly.type
_entity_poly.pdbx_seq_one_letter_code
_entity_poly.pdbx_strand_id
1 'polypeptide(L)'
;MNNPTKYLALAFCSMTLAACGGGGGGGSTGGGVVGADVNMTAAEVFWPPVPNASDSLASTALAKYEGEWQQACVDHMRLKTVLVATSATTFTVTTREDYYDYADCTGAVVATGSYGMPGETVTYDETPVTAAVTLLNGNLVQPEPAVSLATSLIATATFKLTGSGVQPTIYVDGKPMTPIQFTDAYKLYPGRALAGGSTKGALMLLNGDLLTLVAVPDAAASFKVKLQFFR
;
A
#
# COMPACT_ATOMS: atom_id res chain seq x y z
N MET A 1 -7.69 18.00 17.36
CA MET A 1 -6.41 17.99 16.62
C MET A 1 -6.55 16.93 15.55
N ASN A 2 -7.00 17.32 14.37
CA ASN A 2 -7.41 16.41 13.30
C ASN A 2 -6.24 16.25 12.34
N ASN A 3 -5.67 15.05 12.23
CA ASN A 3 -4.65 14.75 11.24
C ASN A 3 -5.14 13.63 10.30
N PRO A 4 -6.15 13.87 9.44
CA PRO A 4 -6.75 12.84 8.63
C PRO A 4 -6.10 12.83 7.24
N THR A 5 -4.85 12.38 7.09
CA THR A 5 -4.24 12.10 5.76
C THR A 5 -2.78 11.62 5.87
N LYS A 6 -2.58 10.35 6.21
CA LYS A 6 -1.36 9.62 5.84
C LYS A 6 -1.79 8.35 5.10
N TYR A 7 -2.27 8.54 3.87
CA TYR A 7 -2.66 7.43 3.01
C TYR A 7 -1.42 6.75 2.45
N LEU A 8 -1.37 5.44 2.63
CA LEU A 8 -0.21 4.61 2.46
C LEU A 8 -0.56 3.49 1.48
N ALA A 9 -0.77 3.88 0.23
CA ALA A 9 -0.49 2.95 -0.84
C ALA A 9 1.03 2.80 -0.89
N LEU A 10 1.54 1.58 -0.72
CA LEU A 10 2.72 1.20 -1.49
C LEU A 10 2.37 1.52 -2.94
N ALA A 11 2.98 2.59 -3.39
CA ALA A 11 2.94 3.08 -4.74
C ALA A 11 3.92 4.23 -4.68
N PHE A 12 4.87 4.21 -5.59
CA PHE A 12 5.86 5.27 -5.78
C PHE A 12 5.25 6.62 -6.21
N CYS A 13 3.98 6.89 -5.90
CA CYS A 13 3.28 8.12 -6.21
C CYS A 13 3.46 9.13 -5.08
N SER A 14 4.39 10.05 -5.28
CA SER A 14 4.05 11.45 -5.02
C SER A 14 2.82 11.82 -5.85
N MET A 15 1.73 12.23 -5.18
CA MET A 15 0.44 12.69 -5.76
C MET A 15 -0.45 11.53 -6.23
N THR A 16 -1.53 11.17 -5.52
CA THR A 16 -2.85 11.81 -5.68
C THR A 16 -3.63 11.87 -4.35
N LEU A 17 -3.39 12.91 -3.56
CA LEU A 17 -4.44 13.43 -2.67
C LEU A 17 -5.26 14.44 -3.47
N ALA A 18 -6.45 14.05 -3.90
CA ALA A 18 -7.58 14.97 -4.09
C ALA A 18 -8.87 14.16 -4.23
N ALA A 19 -9.42 13.71 -3.09
CA ALA A 19 -10.85 13.44 -3.01
C ALA A 19 -11.46 14.46 -2.05
N CYS A 20 -11.64 15.67 -2.54
CA CYS A 20 -12.54 16.65 -1.96
C CYS A 20 -13.32 17.34 -3.09
N GLY A 21 -14.63 17.09 -3.14
CA GLY A 21 -15.61 17.92 -3.85
C GLY A 21 -15.92 17.46 -5.29
N GLY A 22 -17.20 17.19 -5.55
CA GLY A 22 -17.70 16.60 -6.80
C GLY A 22 -17.96 17.57 -7.96
N GLY A 23 -18.52 17.01 -9.04
CA GLY A 23 -19.05 17.73 -10.19
C GLY A 23 -19.08 16.84 -11.43
N GLY A 24 -20.27 16.43 -11.85
CA GLY A 24 -20.48 15.51 -12.97
C GLY A 24 -20.23 16.10 -14.37
N GLY A 25 -20.24 15.22 -15.37
CA GLY A 25 -20.22 15.57 -16.79
C GLY A 25 -19.74 14.39 -17.63
N GLY A 26 -20.65 13.79 -18.40
CA GLY A 26 -20.43 12.53 -19.13
C GLY A 26 -19.55 12.64 -20.38
N GLY A 27 -19.23 11.47 -20.94
CA GLY A 27 -18.57 11.31 -22.23
C GLY A 27 -17.90 9.95 -22.34
N SER A 28 -18.44 9.10 -23.22
CA SER A 28 -18.07 7.71 -23.40
C SER A 28 -16.76 7.50 -24.17
N THR A 29 -16.23 6.28 -24.02
CA THR A 29 -15.42 5.40 -24.90
C THR A 29 -14.36 4.75 -24.00
N GLY A 30 -14.22 3.45 -23.84
CA GLY A 30 -14.58 2.28 -24.63
C GLY A 30 -13.42 1.29 -24.41
N GLY A 31 -13.71 0.05 -24.02
CA GLY A 31 -12.69 -0.99 -23.83
C GLY A 31 -12.83 -1.73 -22.51
N GLY A 32 -13.66 -2.77 -22.52
CA GLY A 32 -13.95 -3.58 -21.35
C GLY A 32 -12.76 -4.40 -20.87
N VAL A 33 -12.54 -4.35 -19.56
CA VAL A 33 -12.43 -5.56 -18.76
C VAL A 33 -13.63 -5.52 -17.84
N VAL A 34 -14.42 -6.58 -17.87
CA VAL A 34 -15.60 -6.74 -17.02
C VAL A 34 -15.09 -6.76 -15.59
N GLY A 35 -15.13 -5.61 -14.92
CA GLY A 35 -15.04 -5.56 -13.48
C GLY A 35 -16.28 -6.28 -12.97
N ALA A 36 -16.15 -7.56 -12.68
CA ALA A 36 -17.13 -8.24 -11.87
C ALA A 36 -17.24 -7.40 -10.60
N ASP A 37 -18.41 -6.82 -10.38
CA ASP A 37 -18.79 -6.29 -9.08
C ASP A 37 -18.74 -7.48 -8.10
N VAL A 38 -17.56 -7.73 -7.54
CA VAL A 38 -17.40 -8.72 -6.49
C VAL A 38 -18.12 -8.11 -5.30
N ASN A 39 -19.36 -8.54 -5.13
CA ASN A 39 -20.18 -8.30 -3.97
C ASN A 39 -19.54 -9.06 -2.80
N MET A 40 -18.40 -8.56 -2.33
CA MET A 40 -17.67 -9.13 -1.21
C MET A 40 -18.53 -9.01 0.03
N THR A 41 -19.06 -10.13 0.49
CA THR A 41 -19.52 -10.29 1.87
C THR A 41 -18.29 -10.19 2.79
N ALA A 42 -18.49 -10.02 4.10
CA ALA A 42 -17.41 -9.87 5.08
C ALA A 42 -16.39 -11.04 5.10
N ALA A 43 -16.61 -12.11 4.32
CA ALA A 43 -15.85 -13.34 4.30
C ALA A 43 -14.65 -13.37 3.33
N GLU A 44 -14.43 -12.38 2.45
CA GLU A 44 -13.28 -12.43 1.53
C GLU A 44 -12.49 -11.14 1.53
N VAL A 45 -11.81 -10.85 2.64
CA VAL A 45 -10.60 -10.03 2.54
C VAL A 45 -9.54 -10.90 1.86
N PHE A 46 -9.27 -10.65 0.58
CA PHE A 46 -8.21 -11.35 -0.13
C PHE A 46 -6.86 -11.03 0.54
N TRP A 47 -6.28 -12.04 1.20
CA TRP A 47 -4.92 -12.00 1.73
C TRP A 47 -4.15 -13.19 1.14
N PRO A 48 -3.21 -12.96 0.21
CA PRO A 48 -2.50 -14.06 -0.42
C PRO A 48 -1.64 -14.81 0.62
N PRO A 49 -1.42 -16.11 0.43
CA PRO A 49 -0.48 -16.85 1.26
C PRO A 49 0.92 -16.24 1.13
N VAL A 50 1.67 -16.25 2.22
CA VAL A 50 3.08 -15.83 2.21
C VAL A 50 3.87 -16.82 1.37
N PRO A 51 4.61 -16.39 0.33
CA PRO A 51 5.36 -17.31 -0.51
C PRO A 51 6.50 -17.98 0.26
N ASN A 52 6.72 -19.27 0.01
CA ASN A 52 7.93 -19.94 0.47
C ASN A 52 9.11 -19.52 -0.41
N ALA A 53 10.27 -19.29 0.20
CA ALA A 53 11.47 -18.89 -0.53
C ALA A 53 11.92 -19.88 -1.61
N SER A 54 11.57 -21.17 -1.48
CA SER A 54 11.86 -22.22 -2.47
C SER A 54 11.04 -22.12 -3.75
N ASP A 55 9.90 -21.42 -3.70
CA ASP A 55 8.92 -21.38 -4.78
C ASP A 55 8.98 -20.04 -5.54
N SER A 56 9.97 -19.21 -5.21
CA SER A 56 10.12 -17.88 -5.78
C SER A 56 10.34 -17.93 -7.28
N LEU A 57 9.51 -17.20 -8.02
CA LEU A 57 9.68 -16.96 -9.45
C LEU A 57 10.62 -15.80 -9.75
N ALA A 58 11.04 -15.05 -8.73
CA ALA A 58 11.90 -13.88 -8.88
C ALA A 58 13.34 -14.28 -9.21
N SER A 59 14.06 -13.37 -9.88
CA SER A 59 15.51 -13.48 -9.96
C SER A 59 16.14 -13.52 -8.56
N THR A 60 17.32 -14.13 -8.43
CA THR A 60 18.06 -14.22 -7.16
C THR A 60 18.29 -12.85 -6.52
N ALA A 61 18.40 -11.79 -7.32
CA ALA A 61 18.56 -10.41 -6.85
C ALA A 61 17.28 -9.82 -6.21
N LEU A 62 16.09 -10.26 -6.64
CA LEU A 62 14.80 -9.70 -6.24
C LEU A 62 14.01 -10.61 -5.29
N ALA A 63 14.33 -11.90 -5.21
CA ALA A 63 13.71 -12.87 -4.29
C ALA A 63 13.73 -12.40 -2.82
N LYS A 64 14.70 -11.56 -2.45
CA LYS A 64 14.81 -10.95 -1.11
C LYS A 64 13.60 -10.08 -0.70
N TYR A 65 12.85 -9.54 -1.66
CA TYR A 65 11.69 -8.69 -1.39
C TYR A 65 10.40 -9.48 -1.17
N GLU A 66 10.40 -10.77 -1.52
CA GLU A 66 9.22 -11.63 -1.37
C GLU A 66 8.88 -11.86 0.10
N GLY A 67 7.58 -11.92 0.39
CA GLY A 67 7.06 -12.21 1.72
C GLY A 67 6.06 -11.17 2.25
N GLU A 68 5.67 -11.37 3.50
CA GLU A 68 4.82 -10.44 4.26
C GLU A 68 5.69 -9.40 4.97
N TRP A 69 5.20 -8.16 4.91
CA TRP A 69 5.83 -6.99 5.50
C TRP A 69 4.77 -6.14 6.20
N GLN A 70 5.17 -5.43 7.24
CA GLN A 70 4.26 -4.59 8.02
C GLN A 70 4.92 -3.29 8.44
N GLN A 71 4.09 -2.26 8.65
CA GLN A 71 4.53 -1.00 9.23
C GLN A 71 4.38 -0.99 10.75
N ALA A 72 4.97 0.03 11.37
CA ALA A 72 4.74 0.32 12.78
C ALA A 72 3.25 0.61 13.00
N CYS A 73 2.78 0.31 14.21
CA CYS A 73 1.43 0.68 14.61
C CYS A 73 1.25 2.20 14.55
N VAL A 74 0.13 2.63 13.98
CA VAL A 74 -0.32 4.02 14.04
C VAL A 74 -1.78 4.02 14.47
N ASP A 75 -2.00 4.32 15.75
CA ASP A 75 -3.31 4.71 16.27
C ASP A 75 -4.42 3.71 15.90
N HIS A 76 -4.27 2.47 16.40
CA HIS A 76 -5.07 1.25 16.13
C HIS A 76 -4.76 0.54 14.82
N MET A 77 -4.11 1.20 13.86
CA MET A 77 -3.95 0.66 12.51
C MET A 77 -2.53 0.13 12.29
N ARG A 78 -2.43 -1.07 11.73
CA ARG A 78 -1.19 -1.59 11.14
C ARG A 78 -1.41 -1.88 9.67
N LEU A 79 -0.60 -1.24 8.82
CA LEU A 79 -0.56 -1.61 7.41
C LEU A 79 0.32 -2.85 7.25
N LYS A 80 -0.20 -3.82 6.52
CA LYS A 80 0.51 -4.99 6.04
C LYS A 80 0.54 -5.00 4.52
N THR A 81 1.58 -5.60 3.98
CA THR A 81 1.68 -5.92 2.57
C THR A 81 2.26 -7.31 2.35
N VAL A 82 1.86 -7.97 1.27
CA VAL A 82 2.51 -9.18 0.78
C VAL A 82 3.01 -8.91 -0.63
N LEU A 83 4.30 -9.19 -0.84
CA LEU A 83 4.94 -9.17 -2.14
C LEU A 83 5.07 -10.61 -2.62
N VAL A 84 4.48 -10.92 -3.78
CA VAL A 84 4.54 -12.25 -4.41
C VAL A 84 5.13 -12.13 -5.80
N ALA A 85 6.18 -12.92 -6.09
CA ALA A 85 6.79 -12.91 -7.42
C ALA A 85 5.86 -13.58 -8.43
N THR A 86 5.59 -12.92 -9.56
CA THR A 86 4.83 -13.48 -10.68
C THR A 86 5.72 -13.77 -11.90
N SER A 87 6.94 -13.24 -11.91
CA SER A 87 8.00 -13.55 -12.88
C SER A 87 9.37 -13.22 -12.29
N ALA A 88 10.44 -13.41 -13.07
CA ALA A 88 11.80 -13.07 -12.65
C ALA A 88 11.99 -11.59 -12.26
N THR A 89 11.16 -10.69 -12.79
CA THR A 89 11.27 -9.24 -12.63
C THR A 89 9.97 -8.58 -12.21
N THR A 90 8.92 -9.35 -11.89
CA THR A 90 7.59 -8.81 -11.59
C THR A 90 7.06 -9.36 -10.28
N PHE A 91 6.48 -8.47 -9.48
CA PHE A 91 5.78 -8.80 -8.24
C PHE A 91 4.35 -8.27 -8.28
N THR A 92 3.44 -8.98 -7.65
CA THR A 92 2.16 -8.40 -7.22
C THR A 92 2.27 -7.99 -5.76
N VAL A 93 1.63 -6.87 -5.44
CA VAL A 93 1.60 -6.28 -4.11
C VAL A 93 0.15 -6.25 -3.66
N THR A 94 -0.11 -6.96 -2.57
CA THR A 94 -1.41 -6.87 -1.88
C THR A 94 -1.22 -6.09 -0.60
N THR A 95 -2.13 -5.17 -0.31
CA THR A 95 -2.12 -4.35 0.91
C THR A 95 -3.38 -4.58 1.71
N ARG A 96 -3.22 -4.58 3.03
CA ARG A 96 -4.31 -4.73 3.99
C ARG A 96 -4.01 -3.89 5.21
N GLU A 97 -5.05 -3.28 5.75
CA GLU A 97 -4.97 -2.59 7.02
C GLU A 97 -5.69 -3.42 8.08
N ASP A 98 -5.00 -3.71 9.17
CA ASP A 98 -5.61 -4.31 10.36
C ASP A 98 -5.84 -3.23 11.41
N TYR A 99 -7.09 -3.11 11.86
CA TYR A 99 -7.51 -2.21 12.92
C TYR A 99 -7.72 -3.02 14.19
N TYR A 100 -6.87 -2.77 15.17
CA TYR A 100 -6.84 -3.43 16.45
C TYR A 100 -7.66 -2.66 17.48
N ASP A 101 -8.19 -3.37 18.46
CA ASP A 101 -9.05 -2.79 19.47
C ASP A 101 -8.39 -1.66 20.28
N TYR A 102 -7.07 -1.73 20.50
CA TYR A 102 -6.30 -0.71 21.22
C TYR A 102 -5.34 0.07 20.32
N ALA A 103 -5.07 1.32 20.71
CA ALA A 103 -4.31 2.30 19.92
C ALA A 103 -2.86 1.89 19.62
N ASP A 104 -2.26 1.04 20.44
CA ASP A 104 -0.92 0.46 20.29
C ASP A 104 -0.90 -0.80 19.41
N CYS A 105 -2.03 -1.10 18.76
CA CYS A 105 -2.24 -2.28 17.92
C CYS A 105 -2.13 -3.60 18.69
N THR A 106 -2.57 -3.59 19.95
CA THR A 106 -2.79 -4.80 20.74
C THR A 106 -4.28 -5.17 20.79
N GLY A 107 -4.59 -6.36 21.33
CA GLY A 107 -5.95 -6.87 21.37
C GLY A 107 -6.40 -7.51 20.05
N ALA A 108 -7.71 -7.71 19.91
CA ALA A 108 -8.28 -8.34 18.72
C ALA A 108 -8.32 -7.35 17.54
N VAL A 109 -8.22 -7.88 16.32
CA VAL A 109 -8.54 -7.10 15.11
C VAL A 109 -10.05 -6.93 15.04
N VAL A 110 -10.53 -5.70 15.17
CA VAL A 110 -11.95 -5.35 15.16
C VAL A 110 -12.42 -4.93 13.77
N ALA A 111 -11.50 -4.53 12.90
CA ALA A 111 -11.80 -4.27 11.49
C ALA A 111 -10.59 -4.56 10.61
N THR A 112 -10.87 -4.93 9.37
CA THR A 112 -9.87 -5.14 8.32
C THR A 112 -10.28 -4.35 7.10
N GLY A 113 -9.30 -3.65 6.53
CA GLY A 113 -9.46 -2.87 5.32
C GLY A 113 -8.67 -3.46 4.16
N SER A 114 -9.28 -3.61 2.98
CA SER A 114 -8.55 -4.06 1.78
C SER A 114 -9.19 -3.58 0.48
N TYR A 115 -8.47 -3.75 -0.62
CA TYR A 115 -8.96 -3.53 -1.99
C TYR A 115 -9.54 -4.80 -2.64
N GLY A 116 -9.51 -5.95 -1.95
CA GLY A 116 -10.07 -7.22 -2.45
C GLY A 116 -9.31 -7.90 -3.59
N MET A 117 -8.19 -7.33 -4.02
CA MET A 117 -7.31 -7.83 -5.08
C MET A 117 -5.88 -7.30 -4.86
N PRO A 118 -4.87 -7.84 -5.56
CA PRO A 118 -3.58 -7.17 -5.65
C PRO A 118 -3.79 -5.73 -6.15
N GLY A 119 -3.40 -4.77 -5.32
CA GLY A 119 -3.62 -3.35 -5.61
C GLY A 119 -2.58 -2.79 -6.57
N GLU A 120 -1.47 -3.48 -6.75
CA GLU A 120 -0.31 -3.01 -7.48
C GLU A 120 0.48 -4.17 -8.09
N THR A 121 1.01 -3.95 -9.29
CA THR A 121 2.01 -4.78 -9.94
C THR A 121 3.30 -3.97 -10.06
N VAL A 122 4.42 -4.53 -9.63
CA VAL A 122 5.74 -3.88 -9.66
C VAL A 122 6.63 -4.63 -10.63
N THR A 123 7.11 -3.94 -11.66
CA THR A 123 8.08 -4.45 -12.64
C THR A 123 9.43 -3.80 -12.41
N TYR A 124 10.46 -4.59 -12.17
CA TYR A 124 11.81 -4.12 -11.86
C TYR A 124 12.66 -3.95 -13.11
N ASP A 125 13.60 -3.01 -13.02
CA ASP A 125 14.78 -3.00 -13.89
C ASP A 125 15.72 -4.13 -13.46
N GLU A 126 16.32 -4.82 -14.42
CA GLU A 126 17.25 -5.92 -14.16
C GLU A 126 18.58 -5.43 -13.57
N THR A 127 18.91 -4.14 -13.71
CA THR A 127 20.17 -3.58 -13.22
C THR A 127 19.94 -2.70 -11.98
N PRO A 128 20.29 -3.17 -10.76
CA PRO A 128 20.30 -2.31 -9.57
C PRO A 128 21.30 -1.17 -9.72
N VAL A 129 21.02 -0.05 -9.06
CA VAL A 129 21.87 1.14 -9.11
C VAL A 129 22.45 1.50 -7.75
N THR A 130 23.61 2.15 -7.78
CA THR A 130 24.17 2.86 -6.63
C THR A 130 23.57 4.25 -6.61
N ALA A 131 22.92 4.62 -5.50
CA ALA A 131 22.24 5.89 -5.37
C ALA A 131 22.27 6.37 -3.92
N ALA A 132 22.32 7.69 -3.70
CA ALA A 132 22.19 8.25 -2.36
C ALA A 132 20.74 8.07 -1.87
N VAL A 133 20.54 7.57 -0.66
CA VAL A 133 19.21 7.43 -0.05
C VAL A 133 19.13 8.26 1.22
N THR A 134 18.19 9.19 1.28
CA THR A 134 17.84 9.90 2.52
C THR A 134 16.81 9.09 3.29
N LEU A 135 17.15 8.67 4.50
CA LEU A 135 16.27 7.93 5.41
C LEU A 135 15.20 8.83 6.03
N LEU A 136 14.18 8.22 6.65
CA LEU A 136 13.08 8.93 7.32
C LEU A 136 13.56 9.86 8.45
N ASN A 137 14.70 9.56 9.06
CA ASN A 137 15.34 10.40 10.09
C ASN A 137 16.24 11.51 9.51
N GLY A 138 16.32 11.64 8.18
CA GLY A 138 17.14 12.63 7.48
C GLY A 138 18.59 12.20 7.21
N ASN A 139 19.04 11.06 7.74
CA ASN A 139 20.40 10.57 7.49
C ASN A 139 20.54 10.10 6.04
N LEU A 140 21.74 10.30 5.47
CA LEU A 140 22.10 9.78 4.16
C LEU A 140 22.81 8.45 4.28
N VAL A 141 22.44 7.51 3.42
CA VAL A 141 23.13 6.24 3.23
C VAL A 141 23.41 6.01 1.74
N GLN A 142 24.52 5.35 1.45
CA GLN A 142 24.94 4.95 0.10
C GLN A 142 24.92 3.41 0.05
N PRO A 143 23.88 2.78 -0.49
CA PRO A 143 23.89 1.35 -0.80
C PRO A 143 24.84 1.01 -1.96
N GLU A 144 25.73 0.04 -1.76
CA GLU A 144 26.47 -0.67 -2.82
C GLU A 144 25.60 -1.79 -3.41
N PRO A 145 25.56 -1.90 -4.75
CA PRO A 145 24.32 -1.76 -5.52
C PRO A 145 23.09 -2.38 -4.82
N ALA A 146 22.33 -1.58 -4.07
CA ALA A 146 21.18 -2.08 -3.32
C ALA A 146 19.83 -1.47 -3.71
N VAL A 147 19.81 -0.51 -4.64
CA VAL A 147 18.56 0.13 -5.08
C VAL A 147 18.04 -0.57 -6.34
N SER A 148 16.92 -1.27 -6.19
CA SER A 148 16.22 -1.92 -7.28
C SER A 148 15.19 -0.96 -7.85
N LEU A 149 15.48 -0.38 -9.02
CA LEU A 149 14.54 0.49 -9.71
C LEU A 149 13.31 -0.30 -10.15
N ALA A 150 12.14 0.31 -10.05
CA ALA A 150 10.90 -0.34 -10.44
C ALA A 150 9.87 0.65 -10.99
N THR A 151 9.03 0.12 -11.86
CA THR A 151 7.79 0.76 -12.30
C THR A 151 6.62 0.05 -11.61
N SER A 152 5.83 0.82 -10.89
CA SER A 152 4.57 0.36 -10.30
C SER A 152 3.42 0.66 -11.25
N LEU A 153 2.50 -0.29 -11.35
CA LEU A 153 1.19 -0.14 -11.96
C LEU A 153 0.12 -0.44 -10.91
N ILE A 154 -0.61 0.60 -10.51
CA ILE A 154 -1.68 0.53 -9.53
C ILE A 154 -2.98 0.21 -10.26
N ALA A 155 -3.73 -0.76 -9.77
CA ALA A 155 -5.06 -1.08 -10.28
C ALA A 155 -6.11 -0.08 -9.75
N THR A 156 -7.17 0.14 -10.52
CA THR A 156 -8.35 0.84 -10.02
C THR A 156 -9.11 -0.10 -9.08
N ALA A 157 -9.33 0.30 -7.84
CA ALA A 157 -10.02 -0.52 -6.84
C ALA A 157 -10.68 0.34 -5.77
N THR A 158 -11.76 -0.17 -5.18
CA THR A 158 -12.41 0.49 -4.04
C THR A 158 -11.99 -0.19 -2.74
N PHE A 159 -11.66 0.61 -1.74
CA PHE A 159 -11.31 0.11 -0.42
C PHE A 159 -12.57 -0.24 0.37
N LYS A 160 -12.58 -1.43 0.98
CA LYS A 160 -13.67 -1.91 1.82
C LYS A 160 -13.15 -2.19 3.22
N LEU A 161 -13.95 -1.80 4.22
CA LEU A 161 -13.76 -2.12 5.63
C LEU A 161 -14.78 -3.18 6.04
N THR A 162 -14.32 -4.24 6.69
CA THR A 162 -15.16 -5.32 7.23
C THR A 162 -14.70 -5.68 8.64
N GLY A 163 -15.57 -6.25 9.47
CA GLY A 163 -15.22 -6.68 10.84
C GLY A 163 -16.28 -6.32 11.88
N SER A 164 -16.07 -6.78 13.12
CA SER A 164 -17.01 -6.61 14.23
C SER A 164 -17.15 -5.17 14.71
N GLY A 165 -16.09 -4.36 14.58
CA GLY A 165 -16.10 -2.94 14.94
C GLY A 165 -16.68 -2.05 13.85
N VAL A 166 -16.84 -2.54 12.62
CA VAL A 166 -17.34 -1.73 11.49
C VAL A 166 -18.83 -1.45 11.65
N GLN A 167 -19.18 -0.17 11.66
CA GLN A 167 -20.57 0.30 11.78
C GLN A 167 -21.14 0.73 10.41
N PRO A 168 -22.47 0.88 10.29
CA PRO A 168 -23.08 1.41 9.08
C PRO A 168 -22.47 2.76 8.68
N THR A 169 -22.20 2.92 7.38
CA THR A 169 -21.67 4.16 6.81
C THR A 169 -22.59 5.34 7.13
N ILE A 170 -22.01 6.42 7.64
CA ILE A 170 -22.69 7.70 7.88
C ILE A 170 -22.19 8.76 6.89
N TYR A 171 -22.93 9.85 6.74
CA TYR A 171 -22.53 10.96 5.89
C TYR A 171 -22.16 12.17 6.76
N VAL A 172 -20.95 12.69 6.56
CA VAL A 172 -20.46 13.92 7.19
C VAL A 172 -20.12 14.90 6.08
N ASP A 173 -20.79 16.05 6.05
CA ASP A 173 -20.67 17.06 4.99
C ASP A 173 -20.86 16.46 3.57
N GLY A 174 -21.81 15.53 3.44
CA GLY A 174 -22.12 14.84 2.18
C GLY A 174 -21.10 13.77 1.77
N LYS A 175 -20.07 13.50 2.57
CA LYS A 175 -19.07 12.47 2.30
C LYS A 175 -19.36 11.19 3.09
N PRO A 176 -19.32 10.01 2.45
CA PRO A 176 -19.49 8.75 3.16
C PRO A 176 -18.27 8.49 4.06
N MET A 177 -18.55 8.27 5.33
CA MET A 177 -17.59 7.91 6.36
C MET A 177 -18.02 6.56 6.94
N THR A 178 -17.10 5.60 6.97
CA THR A 178 -17.30 4.32 7.64
C THR A 178 -16.76 4.42 9.06
N PRO A 179 -17.62 4.33 10.08
CA PRO A 179 -17.15 4.34 11.45
C PRO A 179 -16.59 2.97 11.86
N ILE A 180 -15.57 3.00 12.71
CA ILE A 180 -15.07 1.83 13.42
C ILE A 180 -15.16 2.12 14.92
N GLN A 181 -15.86 1.23 15.62
CA GLN A 181 -15.94 1.20 17.07
C GLN A 181 -14.76 0.39 17.62
N PHE A 182 -13.98 1.03 18.47
CA PHE A 182 -12.94 0.44 19.31
C PHE A 182 -13.43 0.43 20.76
N THR A 183 -12.75 -0.31 21.64
CA THR A 183 -13.07 -0.31 23.07
C THR A 183 -12.92 1.08 23.71
N ASP A 184 -11.89 1.84 23.33
CA ASP A 184 -11.55 3.15 23.91
C ASP A 184 -11.90 4.35 23.01
N ALA A 185 -12.31 4.09 21.76
CA ALA A 185 -12.49 5.13 20.76
C ALA A 185 -13.57 4.83 19.73
N TYR A 186 -14.03 5.89 19.08
CA TYR A 186 -14.88 5.81 17.89
C TYR A 186 -14.27 6.69 16.81
N LYS A 187 -13.98 6.12 15.65
CA LYS A 187 -13.27 6.83 14.58
C LYS A 187 -13.95 6.72 13.24
N LEU A 188 -13.90 7.80 12.47
CA LEU A 188 -14.50 7.92 11.16
C LEU A 188 -13.44 7.81 10.08
N TYR A 189 -13.61 6.84 9.19
CA TYR A 189 -12.72 6.63 8.06
C TYR A 189 -13.44 7.00 6.77
N PRO A 190 -12.88 7.89 5.93
CA PRO A 190 -13.50 8.18 4.64
C PRO A 190 -13.39 6.97 3.73
N GLY A 191 -14.36 6.82 2.84
CA GLY A 191 -14.24 5.89 1.71
C GLY A 191 -13.00 6.21 0.87
N ARG A 192 -12.30 5.17 0.40
CA ARG A 192 -11.07 5.31 -0.39
C ARG A 192 -11.17 4.49 -1.66
N ALA A 193 -10.55 5.00 -2.71
CA ALA A 193 -10.40 4.28 -3.96
C ALA A 193 -9.01 4.55 -4.54
N LEU A 194 -8.45 3.55 -5.20
CA LEU A 194 -7.31 3.71 -6.10
C LEU A 194 -7.87 4.15 -7.45
N ALA A 195 -7.35 5.25 -7.98
CA ALA A 195 -7.72 5.76 -9.29
C ALA A 195 -7.00 5.04 -10.46
N GLY A 196 -6.18 4.04 -10.14
CA GLY A 196 -5.22 3.45 -11.07
C GLY A 196 -4.11 4.42 -11.47
N GLY A 197 -3.04 3.90 -12.04
CA GLY A 197 -1.95 4.73 -12.57
C GLY A 197 -0.61 4.02 -12.57
N SER A 198 0.38 4.65 -13.19
CA SER A 198 1.76 4.15 -13.17
C SER A 198 2.72 5.19 -12.63
N THR A 199 3.75 4.72 -11.93
CA THR A 199 4.79 5.56 -11.36
C THR A 199 6.12 4.83 -11.31
N LYS A 200 7.21 5.59 -11.30
CA LYS A 200 8.57 5.06 -11.12
C LYS A 200 9.04 5.30 -9.69
N GLY A 201 9.75 4.33 -9.15
CA GLY A 201 10.54 4.52 -7.94
C GLY A 201 11.50 3.36 -7.73
N ALA A 202 11.81 3.04 -6.48
CA ALA A 202 12.76 1.97 -6.19
C ALA A 202 12.56 1.30 -4.83
N LEU A 203 13.00 0.06 -4.71
CA LEU A 203 13.04 -0.67 -3.44
C LEU A 203 14.49 -0.89 -2.99
N MET A 204 14.67 -0.94 -1.68
CA MET A 204 15.93 -1.26 -1.04
C MET A 204 15.66 -2.07 0.22
N LEU A 205 16.52 -3.05 0.51
CA LEU A 205 16.60 -3.62 1.84
C LEU A 205 17.74 -2.95 2.62
N LEU A 206 17.46 -2.53 3.84
CA LEU A 206 18.46 -2.00 4.76
C LEU A 206 18.28 -2.63 6.13
N ASN A 207 19.28 -3.38 6.61
CA ASN A 207 19.24 -4.07 7.90
C ASN A 207 18.03 -5.01 8.09
N GLY A 208 17.51 -5.58 7.00
CA GLY A 208 16.33 -6.46 7.03
C GLY A 208 15.00 -5.74 6.83
N ASP A 209 14.98 -4.40 6.85
CA ASP A 209 13.79 -3.60 6.58
C ASP A 209 13.62 -3.34 5.09
N LEU A 210 12.37 -3.42 4.61
CA LEU A 210 11.98 -3.03 3.27
C LEU A 210 11.71 -1.52 3.22
N LEU A 211 12.45 -0.83 2.36
CA LEU A 211 12.31 0.59 2.13
C LEU A 211 11.75 0.86 0.74
N THR A 212 10.71 1.69 0.69
CA THR A 212 10.20 2.26 -0.57
C THR A 212 10.80 3.63 -0.77
N LEU A 213 11.35 3.86 -1.96
CA LEU A 213 12.14 5.03 -2.32
C LEU A 213 11.50 5.83 -3.45
N VAL A 214 11.33 7.13 -3.27
CA VAL A 214 10.94 8.07 -4.33
C VAL A 214 12.15 8.84 -4.82
N ALA A 215 12.24 9.04 -6.13
CA ALA A 215 13.33 9.84 -6.72
C ALA A 215 13.28 11.28 -6.19
N VAL A 216 14.44 11.87 -5.93
CA VAL A 216 14.56 13.29 -5.64
C VAL A 216 14.57 14.04 -6.98
N PRO A 217 13.60 14.95 -7.22
CA PRO A 217 13.60 15.76 -8.44
C PRO A 217 14.92 16.53 -8.59
N ASP A 218 15.39 16.63 -9.83
CA ASP A 218 16.55 17.46 -10.21
C ASP A 218 17.89 17.08 -9.54
N ALA A 219 17.97 15.90 -8.91
CA ALA A 219 19.20 15.35 -8.34
C ALA A 219 19.65 14.10 -9.11
N ALA A 220 20.95 14.00 -9.39
CA ALA A 220 21.52 12.78 -9.96
C ALA A 220 21.38 11.62 -8.97
N ALA A 221 20.88 10.47 -9.46
CA ALA A 221 20.76 9.18 -8.77
C ALA A 221 20.56 9.28 -7.24
N SER A 222 19.50 9.97 -6.82
CA SER A 222 19.20 10.21 -5.40
C SER A 222 17.74 9.90 -5.10
N PHE A 223 17.49 9.29 -3.95
CA PHE A 223 16.18 8.90 -3.48
C PHE A 223 15.93 9.33 -2.03
N LYS A 224 14.65 9.42 -1.67
CA LYS A 224 14.18 9.58 -0.30
C LYS A 224 13.31 8.39 0.08
N VAL A 225 13.47 7.89 1.29
CA VAL A 225 12.56 6.88 1.85
C VAL A 225 11.18 7.51 1.98
N LYS A 226 10.20 6.89 1.36
CA LYS A 226 8.79 7.22 1.52
C LYS A 226 8.19 6.40 2.65
N LEU A 227 8.42 5.10 2.64
CA LEU A 227 7.88 4.12 3.59
C LEU A 227 8.95 3.13 4.03
N GLN A 228 8.78 2.63 5.24
CA GLN A 228 9.58 1.55 5.81
C GLN A 228 8.64 0.46 6.29
N PHE A 229 9.01 -0.79 6.02
CA PHE A 229 8.33 -1.97 6.48
C PHE A 229 9.36 -2.94 7.08
N PHE A 230 8.91 -3.72 8.05
CA PHE A 230 9.68 -4.79 8.66
C PHE A 230 8.90 -6.10 8.54
N ARG A 231 9.60 -7.23 8.75
CA ARG A 231 8.96 -8.54 8.84
C ARG A 231 8.35 -8.73 10.22
#